data_AF-A0A081D2S1-F1
#
_entry.id   AF-A0A081D2S1-F1
#
_cell.length_a   1.000
_cell.length_b   1.000
_cell.length_c   1.000
_cell.angle_alpha   90.00
_cell.angle_beta   90.00
_cell.angle_gamma   90.00
#
_symmetry.space_group_name_H-M   'P 1'
#
loop_
_entity.id
_entity.type
_entity.pdbx_description
1 polymer ?
#
loop_
_entity_poly.entity_id
_entity_poly.type
_entity_poly.pdbx_seq_one_letter_code
_entity_poly.pdbx_strand_id
1 'polypeptide(L)'
;MLMTSVATLASFTGFEGADTFMTQPLLIVAGSEAGSLWHSQELNTRAASKDKELFIIEGATHMDLYDGQGAVTAANKLGPFFKDKLANN
;
A
#
# COMPACT_ATOMS: atom_id res chain seq x y z
N MET A 1 26.73 -1.50 -3.94
CA MET A 1 25.80 -2.55 -4.40
C MET A 1 26.59 -3.50 -5.29
N LEU A 2 26.52 -4.81 -5.05
CA LEU A 2 27.15 -5.80 -5.92
C LEU A 2 26.30 -5.95 -7.18
N MET A 3 26.92 -6.01 -8.36
CA MET A 3 26.18 -6.13 -9.65
C MET A 3 25.39 -7.42 -9.78
N THR A 4 25.66 -8.41 -8.93
CA THR A 4 24.98 -9.72 -8.90
C THR A 4 23.49 -9.63 -8.54
N SER A 5 23.03 -8.57 -7.88
CA SER A 5 21.61 -8.41 -7.49
C SER A 5 20.78 -7.55 -8.45
N VAL A 6 21.39 -6.94 -9.47
CA VAL A 6 20.69 -5.99 -10.38
C VAL A 6 19.64 -6.71 -11.21
N ALA A 7 19.94 -7.91 -11.72
CA ALA A 7 18.99 -8.71 -12.49
C ALA A 7 17.76 -9.08 -11.65
N THR A 8 17.96 -9.44 -10.38
CA THR A 8 16.86 -9.77 -9.45
C THR A 8 16.01 -8.54 -9.11
N LEU A 9 16.64 -7.37 -8.93
CA LEU A 9 15.91 -6.13 -8.68
C LEU A 9 15.05 -5.73 -9.90
N ALA A 10 15.59 -5.90 -11.11
CA ALA A 10 14.88 -5.56 -12.34
C ALA A 10 13.72 -6.51 -12.65
N SER A 11 13.80 -7.77 -12.25
CA SER A 11 12.74 -8.76 -12.49
C SER A 11 11.63 -8.76 -11.43
N PHE A 12 11.84 -8.12 -10.28
CA PHE A 12 10.86 -8.07 -9.20
C PHE A 12 9.94 -6.85 -9.33
N THR A 13 8.62 -7.08 -9.29
CA THR A 13 7.60 -6.02 -9.47
C THR A 13 6.70 -5.80 -8.25
N GLY A 14 6.69 -6.71 -7.28
CA GLY A 14 5.80 -6.67 -6.12
C GLY A 14 4.31 -6.94 -6.39
N PHE A 15 3.90 -7.09 -7.65
CA PHE A 15 2.49 -7.27 -8.05
C PHE A 15 2.17 -8.66 -8.61
N GLU A 16 3.18 -9.53 -8.75
CA GLU A 16 3.02 -10.86 -9.32
C GLU A 16 1.98 -11.67 -8.53
N GLY A 17 0.94 -12.15 -9.21
CA GLY A 17 -0.14 -12.94 -8.62
C GLY A 17 -1.13 -12.16 -7.74
N ALA A 18 -1.03 -10.83 -7.63
CA ALA A 18 -1.95 -10.04 -6.82
C ALA A 18 -3.42 -10.17 -7.28
N ASP A 19 -3.63 -10.31 -8.59
CA ASP A 19 -4.94 -10.50 -9.25
C ASP A 19 -5.58 -11.87 -9.01
N THR A 20 -4.81 -12.83 -8.52
CA THR A 20 -5.29 -14.18 -8.24
C THR A 20 -5.29 -14.48 -6.74
N PHE A 21 -4.20 -14.18 -6.04
CA PHE A 21 -3.95 -14.69 -4.69
C PHE A 21 -4.16 -13.66 -3.58
N MET A 22 -4.11 -12.37 -3.88
CA MET A 22 -4.26 -11.31 -2.88
C MET A 22 -5.75 -11.05 -2.60
N THR A 23 -6.39 -11.98 -1.89
CA THR A 23 -7.83 -12.02 -1.63
C THR A 23 -8.23 -11.49 -0.24
N GLN A 24 -7.25 -11.29 0.64
CA GLN A 24 -7.43 -10.83 2.01
C GLN A 24 -7.94 -9.38 2.06
N PRO A 25 -8.60 -8.94 3.15
CA PRO A 25 -8.88 -7.54 3.36
C PRO A 25 -7.63 -6.67 3.18
N LEU A 26 -7.74 -5.59 2.42
CA LEU A 26 -6.61 -4.78 1.99
C LEU A 26 -6.90 -3.28 2.18
N LEU A 27 -6.09 -2.63 3.01
CA LEU A 27 -6.05 -1.17 3.10
C LEU A 27 -4.72 -0.67 2.53
N ILE A 28 -4.81 0.23 1.55
CA ILE A 28 -3.66 0.93 0.96
C ILE A 28 -3.76 2.40 1.35
N VAL A 29 -2.67 2.99 1.84
CA VAL A 29 -2.62 4.40 2.24
C VAL A 29 -1.56 5.11 1.40
N ALA A 30 -1.94 6.21 0.75
CA ALA A 30 -1.04 7.01 -0.08
C ALA A 30 -1.37 8.50 0.03
N GLY A 31 -0.38 9.36 -0.22
CA GLY A 31 -0.60 10.80 -0.34
C GLY A 31 -1.02 11.19 -1.76
N SER A 32 -1.86 12.23 -1.92
CA SER A 32 -2.32 12.69 -3.24
C SER A 32 -1.19 13.29 -4.10
N GLU A 33 -0.17 13.88 -3.45
CA GLU A 33 1.00 14.50 -4.08
C GLU A 33 2.23 13.56 -4.12
N ALA A 34 2.04 12.28 -3.77
CA ALA A 34 3.13 11.31 -3.80
C ALA A 34 3.45 10.91 -5.25
N GLY A 35 4.69 11.14 -5.70
CA GLY A 35 5.17 10.64 -7.00
C GLY A 35 5.10 9.11 -7.14
N SER A 36 5.00 8.38 -6.02
CA SER A 36 4.82 6.93 -5.95
C SER A 36 3.35 6.48 -5.91
N LEU A 37 2.37 7.39 -5.92
CA LEU A 37 0.93 7.11 -5.83
C LEU A 37 0.46 6.05 -6.84
N TRP A 38 1.01 6.08 -8.06
CA TRP A 38 0.63 5.15 -9.11
C TRP A 38 0.83 3.67 -8.72
N HIS A 39 1.84 3.34 -7.90
CA HIS A 39 2.01 1.97 -7.40
C HIS A 39 0.84 1.52 -6.52
N SER A 40 0.30 2.45 -5.72
CA SER A 40 -0.83 2.19 -4.82
C SER A 40 -2.13 2.01 -5.63
N GLN A 41 -2.31 2.82 -6.68
CA GLN A 41 -3.44 2.68 -7.61
C GLN A 41 -3.37 1.37 -8.40
N GLU A 42 -2.18 0.99 -8.85
CA GLU A 42 -1.94 -0.27 -9.56
C GLU A 42 -2.24 -1.48 -8.68
N LEU A 43 -1.72 -1.51 -7.45
CA LEU A 43 -2.02 -2.56 -6.48
C LEU A 43 -3.52 -2.65 -6.20
N ASN A 44 -4.17 -1.50 -5.95
CA ASN A 44 -5.60 -1.46 -5.70
C ASN A 44 -6.41 -1.99 -6.88
N THR A 45 -5.98 -1.71 -8.12
CA THR A 45 -6.63 -2.22 -9.33
C THR A 45 -6.43 -3.72 -9.47
N ARG A 46 -5.19 -4.20 -9.33
CA ARG A 46 -4.84 -5.60 -9.53
C ARG A 46 -5.38 -6.53 -8.45
N ALA A 47 -5.29 -6.16 -7.17
CA ALA A 47 -5.57 -7.09 -6.06
C ALA A 47 -6.93 -7.81 -6.20
N ALA A 48 -6.93 -9.13 -6.07
CA ALA A 48 -8.13 -9.98 -6.19
C ALA A 48 -9.19 -9.69 -5.11
N SER A 49 -8.75 -9.10 -3.99
CA SER A 49 -9.55 -8.80 -2.81
C SER A 49 -10.84 -8.05 -3.16
N LYS A 50 -11.94 -8.51 -2.58
CA LYS A 50 -13.25 -7.88 -2.65
C LYS A 50 -13.48 -6.87 -1.51
N ASP A 51 -12.63 -6.91 -0.49
CA ASP A 51 -12.65 -6.02 0.67
C ASP A 51 -11.37 -5.19 0.64
N LYS A 52 -11.31 -4.25 -0.30
CA LYS A 52 -10.13 -3.40 -0.52
C LYS A 52 -10.49 -1.92 -0.55
N GLU A 53 -9.62 -1.11 0.06
CA GLU A 53 -9.75 0.35 0.14
C GLU A 53 -8.40 1.01 -0.20
N LEU A 54 -8.44 2.04 -1.04
CA LEU A 54 -7.33 2.99 -1.24
C LEU A 54 -7.69 4.30 -0.55
N PHE A 55 -7.04 4.59 0.58
CA PHE A 55 -7.21 5.81 1.36
C PHE A 55 -6.16 6.84 0.96
N ILE A 56 -6.63 7.97 0.41
CA ILE A 56 -5.77 9.07 -0.04
C ILE A 56 -5.72 10.17 1.03
N ILE A 57 -4.50 10.52 1.45
CA ILE A 57 -4.24 11.66 2.33
C ILE A 57 -3.98 12.89 1.44
N GLU A 58 -4.95 13.80 1.42
CA GLU A 58 -4.89 15.00 0.60
C GLU A 58 -3.69 15.89 0.96
N GLY A 59 -2.97 16.38 -0.05
CA GLY A 59 -1.80 17.25 0.07
C GLY A 59 -0.51 16.56 0.53
N ALA A 60 -0.54 15.27 0.88
CA ALA A 60 0.64 14.55 1.36
C ALA A 60 1.50 14.03 0.20
N THR A 61 2.81 14.16 0.33
CA THR A 61 3.82 13.51 -0.53
C THR A 61 4.22 12.14 0.03
N HIS A 62 5.12 11.43 -0.66
CA HIS A 62 5.62 10.13 -0.19
C HIS A 62 6.30 10.22 1.18
N MET A 63 7.12 11.25 1.39
CA MET A 63 7.91 11.39 2.61
C MET A 63 7.05 11.82 3.81
N ASP A 64 5.94 12.53 3.58
CA ASP A 64 5.03 12.95 4.66
C ASP A 64 4.35 11.77 5.38
N LEU A 65 4.40 10.56 4.81
CA LEU A 65 3.90 9.35 5.46
C LEU A 65 4.96 8.67 6.36
N TYR A 66 6.22 9.10 6.32
CA TYR A 66 7.29 8.55 7.17
C TYR A 66 7.25 9.14 8.58
N ASP A 67 6.86 10.41 8.71
CA ASP A 67 6.80 11.13 9.98
C ASP A 67 5.66 12.17 10.00
N GLY A 68 5.58 12.95 11.08
CA GLY A 68 4.65 14.07 11.19
C GLY A 68 3.18 13.69 11.06
N GLN A 69 2.39 14.62 10.51
CA GLN A 69 0.93 14.52 10.48
C GLN A 69 0.42 13.46 9.49
N GLY A 70 1.13 13.22 8.38
CA GLY A 70 0.74 12.18 7.42
C GLY A 70 0.88 10.79 8.02
N ALA A 71 1.98 10.52 8.74
CA ALA A 71 2.15 9.27 9.49
C ALA A 71 1.06 9.06 10.56
N VAL A 72 0.73 10.10 11.34
CA VAL A 72 -0.35 10.04 12.36
C VAL A 72 -1.70 9.74 11.70
N THR A 73 -2.00 10.40 10.58
CA THR A 73 -3.25 10.20 9.84
C THR A 73 -3.35 8.77 9.28
N ALA A 74 -2.26 8.23 8.73
CA ALA A 74 -2.19 6.85 8.27
C ALA A 74 -2.39 5.86 9.43
N ALA A 75 -1.74 6.07 10.57
CA ALA A 75 -1.88 5.22 11.75
C ALA A 75 -3.32 5.18 12.29
N ASN A 76 -4.01 6.34 12.29
CA ASN A 76 -5.41 6.45 12.69
C ASN A 76 -6.37 5.70 11.75
N LYS A 77 -5.98 5.44 10.50
CA LYS A 77 -6.73 4.61 9.56
C LYS A 77 -6.39 3.11 9.72
N LEU A 78 -5.11 2.78 9.90
CA LEU A 78 -4.61 1.41 10.04
C LEU A 78 -5.12 0.72 11.31
N GLY A 79 -5.12 1.42 12.46
CA GLY A 79 -5.52 0.85 13.74
C GLY A 79 -6.95 0.26 13.74
N PRO A 80 -7.97 1.06 13.38
CA PRO A 80 -9.35 0.56 13.26
C PRO A 80 -9.50 -0.54 12.21
N PHE A 81 -8.82 -0.43 11.06
CA PHE A 81 -8.85 -1.45 10.02
C PHE A 81 -8.39 -2.82 10.55
N PHE A 82 -7.21 -2.89 11.16
CA PHE A 82 -6.72 -4.16 11.70
C PHE A 82 -7.56 -4.66 12.88
N LYS A 83 -8.08 -3.76 13.71
CA LYS A 83 -9.02 -4.15 14.78
C LYS A 83 -10.27 -4.82 14.20
N ASP A 84 -10.85 -4.28 13.13
CA ASP A 84 -12.02 -4.86 12.48
C ASP A 84 -11.70 -6.19 11.79
N LYS A 85 -10.63 -6.23 10.99
CA LYS A 85 -10.31 -7.37 10.11
C LYS A 85 -9.61 -8.54 10.80
N LEU A 86 -8.99 -8.33 11.98
CA LEU A 86 -8.28 -9.39 12.70
C LEU A 86 -8.96 -9.82 14.00
N ALA A 87 -9.71 -8.95 14.69
CA ALA A 87 -10.27 -9.29 16.01
C ALA A 87 -11.50 -10.21 15.96
N ASN A 88 -12.08 -10.44 14.79
CA ASN A 88 -13.29 -11.24 14.61
C ASN A 88 -13.03 -12.65 14.03
N ASN A 89 -11.83 -13.21 14.25
CA ASN A 89 -11.55 -14.63 14.00
C ASN A 89 -11.73 -15.47 15.27
#